data_AF-A0A136P0T0-F1
#
_entry.id   AF-A0A136P0T0-F1
#
_cell.length_a   1.000
_cell.length_b   1.000
_cell.length_c   1.000
_cell.angle_alpha   90.00
_cell.angle_beta   90.00
_cell.angle_gamma   90.00
#
_symmetry.space_group_name_H-M   'P 1'
#
loop_
_entity.id
_entity.type
_entity.pdbx_description
1 polymer ?
#
loop_
_entity_poly.entity_id
_entity_poly.type
_entity_poly.pdbx_seq_one_letter_code
_entity_poly.pdbx_strand_id
1 'polypeptide(L)' 'MEAILYAKYPDRFIPKYSMVTFLRVPYSTALRRGNIQENILLMLSEGIKSPEEVDMKLAAKFIDEKLEPMKKLS' A
#
# COMPACT_ATOMS: atom_id res chain seq x y z
N MET A 1 -3.43 6.81 -7.53
CA MET A 1 -2.27 5.93 -7.28
C MET A 1 -2.58 4.82 -6.28
N GLU A 2 -3.15 5.13 -5.11
CA GLU A 2 -3.52 4.12 -4.09
C GLU A 2 -4.28 2.92 -4.69
N ALA A 3 -5.35 3.17 -5.47
CA ALA A 3 -6.12 2.12 -6.13
C ALA A 3 -5.30 1.29 -7.14
N ILE A 4 -4.35 1.92 -7.85
CA ILE A 4 -3.45 1.23 -8.80
C ILE A 4 -2.53 0.27 -8.04
N LEU A 5 -1.93 0.74 -6.94
CA LEU A 5 -1.05 -0.08 -6.10
C LEU A 5 -1.81 -1.20 -5.42
N TYR A 6 -3.03 -0.96 -4.91
CA TYR A 6 -3.86 -2.02 -4.34
C TYR A 6 -4.25 -3.08 -5.39
N ALA A 7 -4.62 -2.67 -6.61
CA ALA A 7 -4.92 -3.60 -7.69
C ALA A 7 -3.72 -4.48 -8.08
N LYS A 8 -2.50 -3.95 -7.96
CA LYS A 8 -1.26 -4.66 -8.29
C LYS A 8 -0.68 -5.48 -7.13
N TYR A 9 -0.86 -5.04 -5.90
CA TYR A 9 -0.33 -5.65 -4.68
C TYR A 9 -1.44 -5.84 -3.63
N PRO A 10 -2.48 -6.63 -3.93
CA PRO A 10 -3.69 -6.71 -3.11
C PRO A 10 -3.47 -7.36 -1.73
N ASP A 11 -2.35 -8.03 -1.53
CA ASP A 11 -1.94 -8.66 -0.27
C ASP A 11 -1.00 -7.79 0.56
N ARG A 12 -0.36 -6.77 -0.03
CA ARG A 12 0.60 -5.89 0.67
C ARG A 12 0.06 -4.46 0.82
N PHE A 13 -0.44 -3.87 -0.25
CA PHE A 13 -0.89 -2.48 -0.31
C PHE A 13 -2.41 -2.36 -0.10
N ILE A 14 -2.88 -2.80 1.07
CA ILE A 14 -4.32 -2.86 1.38
C ILE A 14 -4.78 -1.53 2.01
N PRO A 15 -5.90 -0.92 1.57
CA PRO A 15 -6.42 0.29 2.17
C PRO A 15 -6.71 0.15 3.67
N LYS A 16 -6.48 1.21 4.45
CA LYS A 16 -6.69 1.20 5.90
C LYS A 16 -8.10 0.79 6.32
N TYR A 17 -9.11 1.24 5.58
CA TYR A 17 -10.49 0.84 5.83
C TYR A 17 -10.67 -0.68 5.68
N SER A 18 -10.12 -1.28 4.61
CA SER A 18 -10.22 -2.71 4.38
C SER A 18 -9.49 -3.53 5.43
N MET A 19 -8.35 -3.03 5.91
CA MET A 19 -7.59 -3.62 7.01
C MET A 19 -8.45 -3.75 8.29
N VAL A 20 -9.14 -2.68 8.69
CA VAL A 20 -9.94 -2.65 9.91
C VAL A 20 -11.26 -3.42 9.75
N THR A 21 -11.97 -3.19 8.65
CA THR A 21 -13.34 -3.70 8.48
C THR A 21 -13.37 -5.17 8.06
N PHE A 22 -12.52 -5.57 7.11
CA PHE A 22 -12.59 -6.91 6.51
C PHE A 22 -11.51 -7.85 7.04
N LEU A 23 -10.30 -7.34 7.27
CA LEU A 23 -9.20 -8.15 7.81
C LEU A 23 -9.12 -8.13 9.34
N ARG A 24 -9.92 -7.27 9.99
CA ARG A 24 -10.00 -7.11 11.46
C ARG A 24 -8.63 -6.94 12.12
N VAL A 25 -7.67 -6.34 11.42
CA VAL A 25 -6.34 -6.11 12.01
C VAL A 25 -6.45 -5.03 13.09
N PRO A 26 -5.61 -5.07 14.15
CA PRO A 26 -5.63 -4.05 15.19
C PRO A 26 -5.45 -2.65 14.60
N TYR A 27 -6.18 -1.67 15.11
CA TYR A 27 -6.12 -0.29 14.62
C TYR A 27 -4.69 0.27 14.63
N SER A 28 -3.90 -0.03 15.67
CA SER A 28 -2.49 0.36 15.75
C SER A 28 -1.64 -0.19 14.59
N THR A 29 -1.95 -1.40 14.12
CA THR A 29 -1.31 -2.01 12.96
C THR A 29 -1.81 -1.38 11.66
N ALA A 30 -3.12 -1.17 11.51
CA ALA A 30 -3.68 -0.49 10.35
C ALA A 30 -3.14 0.94 10.20
N LEU A 31 -2.98 1.66 11.31
CA LEU A 31 -2.40 3.00 11.36
C LEU A 31 -0.92 2.99 10.96
N ARG A 32 -0.12 2.11 11.56
CA ARG A 32 1.31 1.97 11.22
C ARG A 32 1.50 1.67 9.73
N ARG A 33 0.72 0.73 9.19
CA ARG A 33 0.78 0.38 7.76
C ARG A 33 0.30 1.53 6.87
N GLY A 34 -0.76 2.23 7.26
CA GLY A 34 -1.24 3.42 6.55
C GLY A 34 -0.16 4.50 6.42
N ASN A 35 0.58 4.78 7.49
CA ASN A 35 1.68 5.75 7.46
C ASN A 35 2.82 5.30 6.52
N ILE A 36 3.10 3.99 6.44
CA ILE A 36 4.08 3.45 5.49
C ILE A 36 3.58 3.63 4.05
N GLN A 37 2.29 3.33 3.79
CA GLN A 37 1.68 3.49 2.47
C GLN A 37 1.68 4.95 2.02
N GLU A 38 1.39 5.90 2.91
CA GLU A 38 1.44 7.34 2.61
C GLU A 38 2.84 7.79 2.21
N ASN A 39 3.88 7.34 2.93
CA ASN A 39 5.27 7.62 2.56
C ASN A 39 5.65 7.02 1.19
N ILE A 40 5.18 5.81 0.88
CA ILE A 40 5.39 5.20 -0.43
C ILE A 40 4.72 6.03 -1.53
N LEU A 41 3.48 6.47 -1.32
CA LEU A 41 2.77 7.33 -2.28
C LEU A 41 3.51 8.65 -2.50
N LEU A 42 4.04 9.29 -1.45
CA LEU A 42 4.83 10.51 -1.57
C LEU A 42 6.09 10.30 -2.42
N MET A 43 6.87 9.25 -2.12
CA MET A 43 8.09 8.94 -2.88
C MET A 43 7.78 8.61 -4.36
N LEU A 44 6.68 7.91 -4.63
CA LEU A 44 6.28 7.55 -5.98
C LEU A 44 5.65 8.70 -6.76
N SER A 45 5.14 9.72 -6.07
CA SER A 45 4.53 10.90 -6.70
C SER A 45 5.58 11.95 -7.10
N GLU A 46 6.84 11.74 -6.74
CA GLU A 46 7.91 12.67 -7.08
C GLU A 46 8.18 12.65 -8.61
N GLY A 47 8.02 13.81 -9.25
CA GLY A 47 8.36 13.99 -10.67
C GLY A 47 7.33 13.49 -11.67
N ILE A 48 6.22 12.88 -11.24
CA ILE A 48 5.13 12.44 -12.12
C ILE A 48 3.96 13.42 -12.12
N LYS A 49 3.23 13.51 -13.23
CA LYS A 49 2.07 14.43 -13.36
C LYS A 49 0.74 13.72 -13.21
N SER A 50 0.73 12.40 -13.34
CA SER A 50 -0.45 11.57 -13.25
C SER A 50 -0.14 10.23 -12.57
N PRO A 51 -1.07 9.64 -11.82
CA PRO A 51 -0.88 8.33 -11.19
C PRO A 51 -0.53 7.18 -12.14
N GLU A 52 -0.87 7.33 -13.42
CA GLU A 52 -0.62 6.34 -14.48
C GLU A 52 0.85 6.30 -14.89
N GLU A 53 1.61 7.36 -14.62
CA GLU A 53 3.06 7.46 -14.88
C GLU A 53 3.93 6.80 -13.81
N VAL A 54 3.33 6.19 -12.78
CA VAL A 54 4.08 5.66 -11.65
C VAL A 54 5.08 4.58 -12.08
N ASP A 55 6.32 4.65 -11.59
CA ASP A 55 7.31 3.59 -11.81
C ASP A 55 6.94 2.36 -10.99
N MET A 56 6.38 1.36 -11.66
CA MET A 56 5.95 0.11 -11.04
C MET A 56 7.10 -0.74 -10.50
N LYS A 57 8.33 -0.60 -11.02
CA LYS A 57 9.50 -1.31 -10.48
C LYS A 57 9.95 -0.68 -9.17
N LEU A 58 9.97 0.65 -9.11
CA LEU A 58 10.25 1.37 -7.87
C LEU A 58 9.16 1.11 -6.82
N ALA A 59 7.89 1.08 -7.25
CA ALA A 59 6.78 0.71 -6.37
C ALA A 59 6.94 -0.70 -5.80
N ALA A 60 7.30 -1.69 -6.63
CA ALA A 60 7.56 -3.05 -6.18
C ALA A 60 8.64 -3.08 -5.10
N LYS A 61 9.78 -2.42 -5.35
CA LYS A 61 10.89 -2.33 -4.39
C LYS A 61 10.43 -1.78 -3.05
N PHE A 62 9.77 -0.62 -3.03
CA PHE A 62 9.33 -0.02 -1.76
C PHE A 62 8.26 -0.84 -1.04
N ILE A 63 7.35 -1.46 -1.77
CA ILE A 63 6.29 -2.30 -1.18
C ILE A 63 6.88 -3.57 -0.59
N ASP A 64 7.78 -4.25 -1.31
CA ASP A 64 8.41 -5.48 -0.83
C ASP A 64 9.31 -5.22 0.39
N GLU A 65 10.05 -4.11 0.41
CA GLU A 65 10.94 -3.74 1.52
C GLU A 65 10.19 -3.28 2.77
N LYS A 66 9.01 -2.66 2.64
CA LYS A 66 8.35 -1.95 3.76
C LYS A 66 7.02 -2.55 4.21
N LEU A 67 6.37 -3.37 3.39
CA LEU A 67 5.04 -3.91 3.66
C LEU A 67 5.03 -5.43 3.54
N GLU A 68 5.09 -6.11 4.68
CA GLU A 68 4.88 -7.57 4.71
C GLU A 68 3.51 -7.97 4.14
N PRO A 69 3.39 -9.13 3.46
CA PRO A 69 2.11 -9.64 2.99
C PRO A 69 1.16 -9.89 4.15
N MET A 70 -0.09 -9.49 4.00
CA MET A 70 -1.18 -9.90 4.87
C MET A 70 -1.89 -11.10 4.24
N LYS A 71 -1.87 -12.24 4.92
CA LYS A 71 -2.70 -13.37 4.53
C LYS A 71 -4.16 -12.98 4.65
N LYS A 72 -4.96 -13.29 3.63
CA LYS A 72 -6.41 -13.38 3.79
C LYS A 72 -6.68 -14.41 4.89
N LEU A 73 -7.46 -14.04 5.90
CA LEU A 73 -8.08 -15.03 6.77
C LEU A 73 -8.95 -15.91 5.87
N SER A 74 -8.51 -17.14 5.67
CA SER A 74 -9.29 -18.24 5.09
C SER A 74 -10.46 -18.57 5.99
#